data_AF-A0A3M1DWG1-F1
#
_entry.id   AF-A0A3M1DWG1-F1
#
_cell.length_a   1.000
_cell.length_b   1.000
_cell.length_c   1.000
_cell.angle_alpha   90.00
_cell.angle_beta   90.00
_cell.angle_gamma   90.00
#
_symmetry.space_group_name_H-M   'P 1'
#
loop_
_entity.id
_entity.type
_entity.pdbx_description
1 polymer ?
#
loop_
_entity_poly.entity_id
_entity_poly.type
_entity_poly.pdbx_seq_one_letter_code
_entity_poly.pdbx_strand_id
1 'polypeptide(L)'
;MGILLVSWWEGRSLPEWVPQLVRTHLPGVVSKRGDVLGLLACALCLHGVGLLDDRRSLGAGVKLMVQLIVSLVVAGPMGIRLAEALPAPLPLVLTVLWMLTIINAFNFLDNMDALSGGVGLIVSLAFATIMLGNSTQPHWFVAGLL
;
A
#
# COMPACT_ATOMS: atom_id res chain seq x y z
N MET A 1 14.50 9.31 -6.25
CA MET A 1 14.60 10.33 -7.32
C MET A 1 13.23 10.84 -7.78
N GLY A 2 12.22 9.98 -8.01
CA GLY A 2 10.90 10.39 -8.54
C GLY A 2 10.08 11.34 -7.64
N ILE A 3 10.09 11.15 -6.32
CA ILE A 3 9.34 12.00 -5.37
C ILE A 3 9.88 13.44 -5.34
N LEU A 4 11.19 13.62 -5.51
CA LEU A 4 11.84 14.94 -5.52
C LEU A 4 11.55 15.74 -6.81
N LEU A 5 11.40 15.05 -7.95
CA LEU A 5 10.94 15.67 -9.20
C LEU A 5 9.47 16.11 -9.12
N VAL A 6 8.64 15.31 -8.43
CA VAL A 6 7.22 15.59 -8.20
C VAL A 6 7.01 16.74 -7.22
N SER A 7 7.86 16.89 -6.19
CA SER A 7 7.81 18.06 -5.28
C SER A 7 8.26 19.36 -5.94
N TRP A 8 9.02 19.28 -7.05
CA TRP A 8 9.42 20.45 -7.85
C TRP A 8 8.34 20.89 -8.87
N TRP A 9 7.32 20.05 -9.10
CA TRP A 9 6.25 20.20 -10.11
C TRP A 9 5.02 21.02 -9.61
N GLU A 10 5.23 22.11 -8.87
CA GLU A 10 4.14 23.00 -8.43
C GLU A 10 3.65 23.95 -9.55
N GLY A 11 3.22 23.40 -10.69
CA GLY A 11 2.70 24.19 -11.81
C GLY A 11 3.76 24.94 -12.63
N ARG A 12 5.05 24.64 -12.43
CA ARG A 12 6.15 25.11 -13.29
C ARG A 12 6.22 24.27 -14.57
N SER A 13 6.65 24.84 -15.69
CA SER A 13 6.86 24.11 -16.95
C SER A 13 7.89 22.99 -16.80
N LEU A 14 7.61 21.78 -17.32
CA LEU A 14 8.59 20.69 -17.26
C LEU A 14 9.82 21.10 -18.07
N PRO A 15 11.03 20.87 -17.57
CA PRO A 15 12.23 21.03 -18.38
C PRO A 15 12.14 20.20 -19.67
N GLU A 16 12.66 20.73 -20.78
CA GLU A 16 12.54 20.08 -22.08
C GLU A 16 13.19 18.68 -22.13
N TRP A 17 14.19 18.43 -21.27
CA TRP A 17 14.87 17.14 -21.14
C TRP A 17 14.00 16.03 -20.54
N VAL A 18 12.83 16.34 -19.99
CA VAL A 18 11.90 15.32 -19.46
C VAL A 18 11.20 14.62 -20.63
N PRO A 19 11.35 13.29 -20.79
CA PRO A 19 10.73 12.54 -21.88
C PRO A 19 9.21 12.69 -21.89
N GLN A 20 8.59 12.73 -23.08
CA GLN A 20 7.14 12.83 -23.28
C GLN A 20 6.37 11.79 -22.44
N LEU A 21 6.90 10.57 -22.37
CA LEU A 21 6.36 9.45 -21.61
C LEU A 21 6.18 9.79 -20.12
N VAL A 22 7.13 10.51 -19.53
CA VAL A 22 7.10 10.90 -18.12
C VAL A 22 6.08 12.02 -17.90
N ARG A 23 5.93 12.94 -18.86
CA ARG A 23 4.96 14.05 -18.80
C ARG A 23 3.52 13.56 -18.74
N THR A 24 3.20 12.51 -19.49
CA THR A 24 1.84 11.94 -19.57
C THR A 24 1.40 11.29 -18.25
N HIS A 25 2.32 10.67 -17.51
CA HIS A 25 1.99 9.96 -16.25
C HIS A 25 2.25 10.79 -14.97
N LEU A 26 2.99 11.90 -15.07
CA LEU A 26 3.31 12.77 -13.93
C LEU A 26 2.09 13.25 -13.13
N PRO A 27 1.00 13.72 -13.77
CA PRO A 27 -0.19 14.19 -13.04
C PRO A 27 -0.84 13.10 -12.20
N GLY A 28 -0.85 11.85 -12.70
CA GLY A 28 -1.35 10.69 -11.96
C GLY A 28 -0.50 10.38 -10.71
N VAL A 29 0.83 10.43 -10.85
CA VAL A 29 1.77 10.24 -9.74
C VAL A 29 1.59 11.33 -8.67
N VAL A 30 1.46 12.59 -9.09
CA VAL A 30 1.24 13.71 -8.16
C VAL A 30 -0.09 13.57 -7.42
N SER A 31 -1.15 13.16 -8.12
CA SER A 31 -2.48 12.94 -7.53
C SER A 31 -2.47 11.83 -6.48
N LYS A 32 -1.74 10.74 -6.75
CA LYS A 32 -1.69 9.55 -5.88
C LYS A 32 -0.64 9.59 -4.78
N ARG A 33 0.20 10.64 -4.71
CA ARG A 33 1.25 10.76 -3.69
C ARG A 33 0.70 10.69 -2.25
N GLY A 34 -0.47 11.30 -2.00
CA GLY A 34 -1.08 11.35 -0.68
C GLY A 34 -1.51 9.96 -0.22
N ASP A 35 -2.19 9.23 -1.11
CA ASP A 35 -2.63 7.85 -0.88
C ASP A 35 -1.42 6.95 -0.57
N VAL A 36 -0.35 7.04 -1.37
CA VAL A 36 0.87 6.25 -1.17
C VAL A 36 1.55 6.57 0.16
N LEU A 37 1.73 7.84 0.50
CA LEU A 37 2.33 8.23 1.78
C LEU A 37 1.47 7.81 2.97
N GLY A 38 0.14 7.92 2.85
CA GLY A 38 -0.80 7.44 3.86
C GLY A 38 -0.73 5.93 4.06
N LEU A 39 -0.64 5.16 2.97
CA LEU A 39 -0.46 3.71 3.03
C LEU A 39 0.87 3.32 3.68
N LEU A 40 1.96 3.99 3.31
CA LEU A 40 3.27 3.77 3.92
C LEU A 40 3.26 4.08 5.42
N ALA A 41 2.61 5.17 5.84
CA ALA A 41 2.46 5.50 7.26
C ALA A 41 1.66 4.43 8.01
N CYS A 42 0.57 3.92 7.42
CA CYS A 42 -0.21 2.81 7.97
C CYS A 42 0.62 1.52 8.08
N ALA A 43 1.39 1.19 7.05
CA ALA A 43 2.27 0.02 7.03
C ALA A 43 3.38 0.12 8.09
N LEU A 44 4.01 1.29 8.22
CA LEU A 44 4.99 1.59 9.26
C LEU A 44 4.39 1.48 10.67
N CYS A 45 3.16 1.92 10.86
CA CYS A 45 2.43 1.76 12.12
C CYS A 45 2.25 0.27 12.47
N LEU A 46 1.76 -0.53 11.54
CA LEU A 46 1.59 -1.98 11.73
C LEU A 46 2.93 -2.69 11.96
N HIS A 47 3.97 -2.31 11.22
CA HIS A 47 5.32 -2.83 11.41
C HIS A 47 5.87 -2.51 12.81
N GLY A 48 5.67 -1.28 13.29
CA GLY A 48 6.05 -0.87 14.64
C GLY A 48 5.30 -1.66 15.72
N VAL A 49 4.01 -1.96 15.52
CA VAL A 49 3.25 -2.83 16.43
C VAL A 49 3.80 -4.25 16.42
N GLY A 50 4.11 -4.81 15.25
CA GLY A 50 4.74 -6.14 15.14
C GLY A 50 6.08 -6.19 15.88
N LEU A 51 6.97 -5.23 15.64
CA LEU A 51 8.27 -5.15 16.31
C LEU A 51 8.15 -4.98 17.84
N LEU A 52 7.11 -4.27 18.31
CA LEU A 52 6.83 -4.13 19.73
C LEU A 52 6.28 -5.43 20.34
N ASP A 53 5.45 -6.15 19.59
CA ASP A 53 4.92 -7.48 19.96
C ASP A 53 6.05 -8.49 20.15
N ASP A 54 7.03 -8.52 19.25
CA ASP A 54 8.20 -9.39 19.35
C ASP A 54 9.02 -9.14 20.63
N ARG A 55 9.04 -7.89 21.11
CA ARG A 55 9.83 -7.49 22.29
C ARG A 55 9.08 -7.63 23.61
N ARG A 56 7.75 -7.42 23.61
CA ARG A 56 6.96 -7.27 24.85
C ARG A 56 5.72 -8.16 24.91
N SER A 57 5.48 -8.99 23.91
CA SER A 57 4.30 -9.88 23.79
C SER A 57 3.00 -9.13 24.09
N LEU A 58 2.54 -8.34 23.11
CA LEU A 58 1.31 -7.57 23.23
C LEU A 58 0.08 -8.48 23.28
N GLY A 59 -0.91 -8.08 24.09
CA GLY A 59 -2.19 -8.78 24.12
C GLY A 59 -2.90 -8.71 22.77
N ALA A 60 -3.59 -9.79 22.39
CA ALA A 60 -4.32 -9.89 21.12
C ALA A 60 -5.32 -8.74 20.89
N GLY A 61 -5.95 -8.22 21.95
CA GLY A 61 -6.88 -7.09 21.86
C GLY A 61 -6.22 -5.78 21.40
N VAL A 62 -4.98 -5.50 21.84
CA VAL A 62 -4.25 -4.30 21.43
C VAL A 62 -3.88 -4.39 19.95
N LYS A 63 -3.41 -5.57 19.51
CA LYS A 63 -3.10 -5.83 18.10
C LYS A 63 -4.32 -5.65 17.20
N LEU A 64 -5.44 -6.26 17.56
CA LEU A 64 -6.69 -6.14 16.81
C LEU A 64 -7.21 -4.69 16.78
N MET A 65 -7.10 -3.94 17.88
CA MET A 65 -7.54 -2.54 17.91
C MET A 65 -6.73 -1.68 16.93
N VAL A 66 -5.40 -1.82 16.91
CA VAL A 66 -4.57 -1.05 15.96
C VAL A 66 -4.86 -1.47 14.51
N GLN A 67 -4.97 -2.77 14.25
CA GLN A 67 -5.32 -3.28 12.92
C GLN A 67 -6.69 -2.75 12.45
N LEU A 68 -7.68 -2.69 13.34
CA LEU A 68 -9.00 -2.14 13.06
C LEU A 68 -8.92 -0.65 12.73
N ILE A 69 -8.20 0.14 13.54
CA ILE A 69 -8.03 1.58 13.30
C ILE A 69 -7.36 1.81 11.94
N VAL A 70 -6.25 1.12 11.66
CA VAL A 70 -5.55 1.24 10.37
C VAL A 70 -6.47 0.87 9.21
N SER A 71 -7.22 -0.22 9.33
CA SER A 71 -8.13 -0.67 8.27
C SER A 71 -9.27 0.32 8.04
N LEU A 72 -9.79 0.95 9.10
CA LEU A 72 -10.80 2.01 9.00
C LEU A 72 -10.25 3.29 8.38
N VAL A 73 -8.99 3.65 8.64
CA VAL A 73 -8.33 4.80 8.00
C VAL A 73 -8.16 4.55 6.50
N VAL A 74 -7.71 3.36 6.11
CA VAL A 74 -7.52 2.99 4.70
C VAL A 74 -8.87 2.93 3.96
N ALA A 75 -9.87 2.27 4.53
CA ALA A 75 -11.18 2.14 3.89
C ALA A 75 -12.03 3.42 3.99
N GLY A 76 -11.89 4.22 5.04
CA GLY A 76 -12.70 5.40 5.30
C GLY A 76 -12.17 6.63 4.57
N PRO A 77 -11.37 7.48 5.25
CA PRO A 77 -10.89 8.75 4.71
C PRO A 77 -10.00 8.62 3.48
N MET A 78 -9.22 7.54 3.34
CA MET A 78 -8.41 7.32 2.13
C MET A 78 -9.23 6.76 0.96
N GLY A 79 -10.43 6.22 1.22
CA GLY A 79 -11.32 5.68 0.18
C GLY A 79 -10.74 4.49 -0.58
N ILE A 80 -9.76 3.79 -0.03
CA ILE A 80 -9.16 2.62 -0.68
C ILE A 80 -9.98 1.40 -0.26
N ARG A 81 -10.87 0.93 -1.15
CA ARG A 81 -11.79 -0.17 -0.85
C ARG A 81 -11.77 -1.26 -1.92
N LEU A 82 -12.02 -2.48 -1.46
CA LEU A 82 -12.34 -3.61 -2.30
C LEU A 82 -13.79 -3.52 -2.78
N ALA A 83 -14.04 -4.04 -3.97
CA ALA A 83 -15.37 -4.21 -4.54
C ALA A 83 -16.22 -2.91 -4.54
N GLU A 84 -15.63 -1.77 -4.90
CA GLU A 84 -16.30 -0.45 -5.01
C GLU A 84 -17.58 -0.46 -5.88
N ALA A 85 -17.77 -1.46 -6.74
CA ALA A 85 -19.01 -1.64 -7.50
C ALA A 85 -20.22 -2.05 -6.63
N LEU A 86 -20.01 -2.51 -5.39
CA LEU A 86 -21.08 -2.89 -4.46
C LEU A 86 -21.69 -1.69 -3.74
N PRO A 87 -22.97 -1.76 -3.35
CA PRO A 87 -23.62 -0.69 -2.62
C PRO A 87 -23.00 -0.50 -1.22
N ALA A 88 -22.92 0.76 -0.77
CA ALA A 88 -22.51 1.06 0.58
C ALA A 88 -23.46 0.39 1.60
N PRO A 89 -22.94 -0.14 2.74
CA PRO A 89 -21.58 -0.01 3.25
C PRO A 89 -20.65 -1.20 2.90
N LEU A 90 -21.03 -2.08 1.97
CA LEU A 90 -20.30 -3.34 1.72
C LEU A 90 -18.81 -3.13 1.38
N PRO A 91 -18.40 -2.21 0.49
CA PRO A 91 -16.98 -2.01 0.16
C PRO A 91 -16.12 -1.73 1.39
N LEU A 92 -16.63 -0.90 2.31
CA LEU A 92 -15.93 -0.55 3.54
C LEU A 92 -15.78 -1.78 4.46
N VAL A 93 -16.89 -2.47 4.73
CA VAL A 93 -16.92 -3.63 5.64
C VAL A 93 -16.02 -4.75 5.10
N LEU A 94 -16.11 -5.05 3.81
CA LEU A 94 -15.29 -6.06 3.17
C LEU A 94 -13.81 -5.71 3.22
N THR A 95 -13.45 -4.45 3.00
CA THR A 95 -12.05 -4.01 3.10
C THR A 95 -11.50 -4.16 4.51
N VAL A 96 -12.27 -3.73 5.52
CA VAL A 96 -11.86 -3.86 6.92
C VAL A 96 -11.68 -5.32 7.31
N LEU A 97 -12.66 -6.18 7.01
CA LEU A 97 -12.58 -7.61 7.32
C LEU A 97 -11.42 -8.29 6.58
N TRP A 98 -11.21 -7.94 5.31
CA TRP A 98 -10.11 -8.46 4.52
C TRP A 98 -8.75 -8.10 5.13
N MET A 99 -8.55 -6.82 5.49
CA MET A 99 -7.30 -6.38 6.11
C MET A 99 -7.05 -7.06 7.45
N LEU A 100 -8.05 -7.12 8.34
CA LEU A 100 -7.93 -7.82 9.62
C LEU A 100 -7.54 -9.30 9.41
N THR A 101 -8.17 -9.95 8.42
CA THR A 101 -7.90 -11.37 8.10
C THR A 101 -6.47 -11.56 7.62
N ILE A 102 -6.02 -10.78 6.64
CA ILE A 102 -4.68 -10.91 6.07
C ILE A 102 -3.60 -10.56 7.10
N ILE A 103 -3.76 -9.47 7.86
CA ILE A 103 -2.75 -9.06 8.85
C ILE A 103 -2.62 -10.14 9.93
N ASN A 104 -3.74 -10.66 10.44
CA ASN A 104 -3.70 -11.71 11.46
C ASN A 104 -3.15 -13.04 10.91
N ALA A 105 -3.48 -13.40 9.66
CA ALA A 105 -2.92 -14.58 8.99
C ALA A 105 -1.40 -14.48 8.83
N PHE A 106 -0.88 -13.31 8.42
CA PHE A 106 0.56 -13.07 8.32
C PHE A 106 1.25 -13.11 9.70
N ASN A 107 0.65 -12.54 10.74
CA ASN A 107 1.19 -12.61 12.10
C ASN A 107 1.30 -14.06 12.62
N PHE A 108 0.34 -14.92 12.30
CA PHE A 108 0.40 -16.36 12.64
C PHE A 108 1.45 -17.11 11.83
N LEU A 109 1.65 -16.73 10.57
CA LEU A 109 2.64 -17.33 9.68
C LEU A 109 4.08 -16.94 10.07
N ASP A 110 4.26 -15.73 10.64
CA ASP A 110 5.55 -15.21 11.11
C ASP A 110 6.03 -15.85 12.42
N ASN A 111 5.15 -16.53 13.16
CA ASN A 111 5.53 -17.30 14.35
C ASN A 111 6.29 -18.60 14.01
N MET A 112 6.62 -18.83 12.73
CA MET A 112 7.40 -19.97 12.22
C MET A 112 8.55 -19.44 11.34
N ASP A 113 9.77 -19.97 11.57
CA ASP A 113 11.06 -19.54 10.98
C ASP A 113 10.97 -18.91 9.57
N ALA A 114 11.18 -17.57 9.49
CA ALA A 114 11.42 -16.76 8.29
C ALA A 114 10.48 -16.94 7.07
N LEU A 115 9.38 -17.69 7.21
CA LEU A 115 8.48 -18.06 6.11
C LEU A 115 7.67 -16.86 5.62
N SER A 116 7.30 -15.96 6.55
CA SER A 116 6.58 -14.71 6.32
C SER A 116 7.29 -13.79 5.33
N GLY A 117 8.60 -13.61 5.50
CA GLY A 117 9.45 -12.80 4.62
C GLY A 117 9.54 -13.39 3.22
N GLY A 118 9.66 -14.72 3.11
CA GLY A 118 9.65 -15.43 1.84
C GLY A 118 8.33 -15.29 1.08
N VAL A 119 7.19 -15.49 1.75
CA VAL A 119 5.86 -15.30 1.18
C VAL A 119 5.66 -13.84 0.73
N GLY A 120 6.07 -12.87 1.56
CA GLY A 120 6.02 -11.45 1.21
C GLY A 120 6.81 -11.11 -0.05
N LEU A 121 8.01 -11.68 -0.20
CA LEU A 121 8.85 -11.50 -1.38
C LEU A 121 8.20 -12.12 -2.63
N ILE A 122 7.66 -13.34 -2.54
CA ILE A 122 6.96 -14.00 -3.65
C ILE A 122 5.76 -13.16 -4.10
N VAL A 123 4.94 -12.67 -3.16
CA VAL A 123 3.77 -11.83 -3.46
C VAL A 123 4.19 -10.51 -4.12
N SER A 124 5.24 -9.86 -3.61
CA SER A 124 5.75 -8.61 -4.17
C SER A 124 6.26 -8.80 -5.60
N LEU A 125 7.00 -9.87 -5.87
CA LEU A 125 7.45 -10.23 -7.22
C LEU A 125 6.29 -10.59 -8.15
N ALA A 126 5.28 -11.31 -7.67
CA ALA A 126 4.08 -11.61 -8.45
C ALA A 126 3.34 -10.33 -8.85
N PHE A 127 3.17 -9.37 -7.93
CA PHE A 127 2.58 -8.08 -8.27
C PHE A 127 3.44 -7.25 -9.21
N ALA A 128 4.77 -7.23 -9.02
CA ALA A 128 5.68 -6.55 -9.93
C ALA A 128 5.60 -7.12 -11.35
N THR A 129 5.58 -8.46 -11.49
CA THR A 129 5.47 -9.11 -12.80
C THR A 129 4.12 -8.84 -13.47
N ILE A 130 3.01 -8.83 -12.73
CA ILE A 130 1.69 -8.48 -13.27
C ILE A 130 1.66 -7.02 -13.75
N MET A 131 2.26 -6.10 -12.99
CA MET A 131 2.29 -4.67 -13.33
C MET A 131 3.22 -4.35 -14.51
N LEU A 132 4.32 -5.08 -14.65
CA LEU A 132 5.28 -4.91 -15.74
C LEU A 132 4.94 -5.69 -17.00
N GLY A 133 4.27 -6.85 -16.87
CA GLY A 133 3.96 -7.76 -17.98
C GLY A 133 2.70 -7.40 -18.76
N ASN A 134 1.83 -6.54 -18.22
CA ASN A 134 0.63 -6.09 -18.92
C ASN A 134 0.98 -5.12 -20.06
N SER A 135 0.96 -5.63 -21.30
CA SER A 135 1.42 -4.92 -22.50
C SER A 135 0.41 -3.92 -23.08
N THR A 136 -0.84 -3.92 -22.60
CA THR A 136 -1.92 -3.06 -23.11
C THR A 136 -1.97 -1.67 -22.46
N GLN A 137 -1.57 -1.55 -21.19
CA GLN A 137 -1.23 -0.30 -20.51
C GLN A 137 -0.18 -0.62 -19.45
N PRO A 138 1.11 -0.37 -19.71
CA PRO A 138 2.13 -0.82 -18.79
C PRO A 138 2.19 0.16 -17.60
N HIS A 139 1.99 -0.34 -16.38
CA HIS A 139 1.94 0.45 -15.14
C HIS A 139 3.34 0.55 -14.49
N TRP A 140 4.38 0.66 -15.30
CA TRP A 140 5.80 0.64 -14.89
C TRP A 140 6.16 1.71 -13.85
N PHE A 141 5.48 2.88 -13.90
CA PHE A 141 5.66 3.92 -12.88
C PHE A 141 5.18 3.48 -11.48
N VAL A 142 4.16 2.63 -11.40
CA VAL A 142 3.65 2.05 -10.15
C VAL A 142 4.56 0.89 -9.72
N ALA A 143 5.02 0.07 -10.67
CA ALA A 143 5.89 -1.05 -10.39
C ALA A 143 7.26 -0.66 -9.83
N GLY A 144 7.84 0.47 -10.24
CA GLY A 144 9.13 0.95 -9.71
C GLY A 144 9.09 1.52 -8.28
N LEU A 145 7.90 1.57 -7.66
CA LEU A 145 7.67 2.04 -6.28
C LEU A 145 7.38 0.90 -5.30
N LEU A 146 7.10 -0.30 -5.81
CA LEU A 146 6.99 -1.56 -5.05
C LEU A 146 8.38 -2.19 -4.87
#